data_AF-X1V784-F1
#
_entry.id   AF-X1V784-F1
#
_cell.length_a   1.000
_cell.length_b   1.000
_cell.length_c   1.000
_cell.angle_alpha   90.00
_cell.angle_beta   90.00
_cell.angle_gamma   90.00
#
_symmetry.space_group_name_H-M   'P 1'
#
loop_
_entity.id
_entity.type
_entity.pdbx_description
1 polymer ?
#
loop_
_entity_poly.entity_id
_entity_poly.type
_entity_poly.pdbx_seq_one_letter_code
_entity_poly.pdbx_strand_id
1 'polypeptide(L)' 'MEYKVEKKSAPGREEVEVLGATFEEGKPEGEELGKWRQKLVSRQEKLKYLQTGERYWYGKDWYGSEKRKNPA' A
#
# COMPACT_ATOMS: atom_id res chain seq x y z
N MET A 1 -10.88 33.56 6.54
CA MET A 1 -11.13 32.10 6.64
C MET A 1 -11.98 31.88 7.85
N GLU A 2 -13.15 31.29 7.66
CA GLU A 2 -14.03 30.89 8.76
C GLU A 2 -13.52 29.55 9.28
N TYR A 3 -12.95 29.55 10.48
CA TYR A 3 -12.38 28.34 11.08
C TYR A 3 -13.45 27.61 11.88
N LYS A 4 -13.61 26.30 11.68
CA LYS A 4 -14.43 25.48 12.58
C LYS A 4 -13.72 25.38 13.93
N VAL A 5 -14.46 25.66 15.01
CA VAL A 5 -13.96 25.57 16.39
C VAL A 5 -14.82 24.54 17.13
N GLU A 6 -14.17 23.58 17.81
CA GLU A 6 -14.81 22.52 18.59
C GLU A 6 -14.51 22.71 20.08
N LYS A 7 -15.50 22.50 20.95
CA LYS A 7 -15.29 22.49 22.41
C LYS A 7 -14.89 21.10 22.86
N LYS A 8 -13.79 20.99 23.61
CA LYS A 8 -13.34 19.74 24.24
C LYS A 8 -12.98 19.97 25.70
N SER A 9 -13.23 18.98 26.55
CA SER A 9 -12.81 19.06 27.95
C SER A 9 -11.29 18.94 28.07
N ALA A 10 -10.66 19.79 28.88
CA ALA A 10 -9.23 19.70 29.15
C ALA A 10 -8.96 19.43 30.65
N PRO A 11 -7.93 18.65 31.00
CA PRO A 11 -7.53 18.50 32.39
C PRO A 11 -7.17 19.87 33.00
N GLY A 12 -7.86 20.26 34.08
CA GLY A 12 -7.63 21.54 34.77
C GLY A 12 -8.31 22.76 34.15
N ARG A 13 -9.10 22.59 33.06
CA ARG A 13 -9.99 23.62 32.50
C ARG A 13 -11.25 22.93 31.97
N GLU A 14 -12.41 23.17 32.58
CA GLU A 14 -13.67 22.44 32.30
C GLU A 14 -13.92 22.26 30.79
N GLU A 15 -13.88 23.34 30.01
CA GLU A 15 -13.96 23.30 28.55
C GLU A 15 -12.97 24.26 27.90
N VAL A 16 -12.36 23.83 26.79
CA VAL A 16 -11.52 24.67 25.93
C VAL A 16 -11.98 24.59 24.48
N GLU A 17 -11.92 25.72 23.81
CA GLU A 17 -12.17 25.84 22.38
C GLU A 17 -10.92 25.47 21.59
N VAL A 18 -11.03 24.50 20.71
CA VAL A 18 -9.93 23.94 19.91
C VAL A 18 -10.24 24.13 18.43
N LEU A 19 -9.22 24.47 17.66
CA LEU A 19 -9.33 24.54 16.21
C LEU A 19 -9.69 23.16 15.65
N GLY A 20 -10.79 23.09 14.91
CA GLY A 20 -11.22 21.89 14.19
C GLY A 20 -10.34 21.59 12.97
N ALA A 21 -10.71 20.59 12.18
CA ALA A 21 -9.96 20.22 10.99
C ALA A 21 -9.86 21.41 10.01
N THR A 22 -8.62 21.81 9.68
CA THR A 22 -8.32 22.87 8.70
C THR A 22 -8.05 22.32 7.30
N PHE A 23 -8.21 21.01 7.11
CA PHE A 23 -8.00 20.31 5.86
C PHE A 23 -9.30 19.66 5.42
N GLU A 24 -9.43 19.44 4.11
CA GLU A 24 -10.54 18.67 3.55
C GLU A 24 -10.38 17.20 3.90
N GLU A 25 -11.47 16.56 4.29
CA GLU A 25 -11.48 15.13 4.57
C GLU A 25 -11.09 14.36 3.29
N GLY A 26 -10.14 13.43 3.44
CA GLY A 26 -9.72 12.60 2.32
C GLY A 26 -10.88 11.74 1.82
N LYS A 27 -10.88 11.41 0.53
CA LYS A 27 -11.84 10.45 -0.03
C LYS A 27 -11.25 9.05 0.04
N PRO A 28 -11.73 8.14 0.92
CA PRO A 28 -11.32 6.73 0.89
C PRO A 28 -11.90 5.96 -0.31
N GLU A 29 -12.44 6.67 -1.30
CA GLU A 29 -12.99 6.10 -2.52
C GLU A 29 -11.90 5.37 -3.30
N GLY A 30 -12.08 4.06 -3.51
CA GLY A 30 -11.16 3.27 -4.31
C GLY A 30 -10.04 2.58 -3.53
N GLU A 31 -10.19 2.30 -2.23
CA GLU A 31 -9.25 1.43 -1.48
C GLU A 31 -8.97 0.09 -2.17
N GLU A 32 -9.97 -0.42 -2.89
CA GLU A 32 -9.84 -1.61 -3.71
C GLU A 32 -9.11 -1.35 -5.05
N LEU A 33 -9.22 -0.14 -5.61
CA LEU A 33 -8.61 0.29 -6.88
C LEU A 33 -7.09 0.48 -6.71
N GLY A 34 -6.34 -0.60 -6.93
CA GLY A 34 -4.89 -0.62 -6.78
C GLY A 34 -4.35 -1.98 -6.35
N LYS A 35 -5.22 -2.84 -5.83
CA LYS A 35 -4.86 -4.22 -5.50
C LYS A 35 -4.58 -4.98 -6.79
N TRP A 36 -3.31 -5.36 -7.01
CA TRP A 36 -2.87 -6.15 -8.18
C TRP A 36 -3.70 -7.41 -8.40
N ARG A 37 -4.26 -7.99 -7.33
CA ARG A 37 -5.17 -9.14 -7.37
C ARG A 37 -6.41 -8.92 -8.24
N GLN A 38 -6.85 -7.68 -8.42
CA GLN A 38 -7.97 -7.36 -9.31
C GLN A 38 -7.63 -7.52 -10.79
N LYS A 39 -6.35 -7.36 -11.15
CA LYS A 39 -5.87 -7.51 -12.53
C LYS A 39 -5.59 -8.96 -12.92
N LEU A 40 -5.59 -9.88 -11.95
CA LEU A 40 -5.36 -11.31 -12.15
C LEU A 40 -6.64 -12.05 -11.75
N VAL A 41 -7.53 -12.21 -12.73
CA VAL A 41 -8.89 -12.70 -12.51
C VAL A 41 -8.85 -14.19 -12.17
N SER A 42 -8.11 -14.97 -12.94
CA SER A 42 -8.05 -16.43 -12.83
C SER A 42 -6.96 -16.91 -11.87
N ARG A 43 -7.13 -18.13 -11.34
CA ARG A 43 -6.09 -18.82 -10.56
C ARG A 43 -4.81 -19.02 -11.37
N GLN A 44 -4.93 -19.32 -12.66
CA GLN A 44 -3.79 -19.52 -13.54
C GLN A 44 -2.94 -18.26 -13.71
N GLU A 45 -3.57 -17.10 -13.88
CA GLU A 45 -2.85 -15.82 -13.97
C GLU A 45 -2.10 -15.49 -12.67
N LYS A 46 -2.73 -15.75 -11.52
CA LYS A 46 -2.08 -15.60 -10.20
C LYS A 46 -0.86 -16.50 -10.07
N LEU A 47 -0.99 -17.78 -10.44
CA LEU A 47 0.12 -18.73 -10.41
C LEU A 47 1.25 -18.32 -11.36
N LYS A 48 0.92 -17.89 -12.58
CA LYS A 48 1.89 -17.42 -13.56
C LYS A 48 2.65 -16.18 -13.05
N TYR A 49 1.95 -15.23 -12.44
CA TYR A 49 2.55 -14.04 -11.84
C TYR A 49 3.56 -14.42 -10.74
N LEU A 50 3.16 -15.31 -9.82
CA LEU A 50 4.03 -15.79 -8.75
C LEU A 50 5.25 -16.54 -9.29
N GLN A 51 5.05 -17.49 -10.22
CA GLN A 51 6.16 -18.23 -10.85
C GLN A 51 7.14 -17.32 -11.59
N THR A 52 6.64 -16.23 -12.18
CA THR A 52 7.48 -15.23 -12.86
C THR A 52 8.28 -14.40 -11.86
N GLY A 53 7.69 -14.00 -10.72
CA GLY A 53 8.41 -13.29 -9.65
C GLY A 53 9.40 -14.19 -8.91
N GLU A 54 9.04 -15.45 -8.73
CA GLU A 54 9.86 -16.50 -8.09
C GLU A 54 10.69 -17.27 -9.12
N ARG A 55 11.20 -16.57 -10.15
CA ARG A 55 11.99 -17.17 -11.24
C ARG A 55 13.22 -17.93 -10.76
N TYR A 56 13.77 -17.58 -9.60
CA TYR A 56 14.85 -18.33 -8.97
C TYR A 56 14.45 -19.77 -8.60
N TRP A 57 13.20 -19.97 -8.17
CA TRP A 57 12.69 -21.27 -7.74
C TRP A 57 12.10 -22.08 -8.90
N TYR A 58 11.46 -21.42 -9.87
CA TYR A 58 10.76 -22.10 -10.97
C TYR A 58 11.48 -22.04 -12.32
N GLY A 59 12.49 -21.19 -12.46
CA GLY A 59 13.22 -21.00 -13.70
C GLY A 59 14.19 -22.16 -13.96
N LYS A 60 13.98 -22.89 -15.04
CA LYS A 60 14.91 -23.95 -15.49
C LYS A 60 16.10 -23.40 -16.31
N ASP A 61 15.99 -22.15 -16.77
CA ASP A 61 16.91 -21.55 -17.72
C ASP A 61 17.99 -20.67 -17.07
N TRP A 62 17.85 -20.32 -15.79
CA TRP A 62 18.72 -19.36 -15.11
C TRP A 62 19.31 -19.95 -13.83
N TYR A 63 20.37 -20.74 -13.99
CA TYR A 63 21.31 -20.95 -12.90
C TYR A 63 21.93 -19.57 -12.61
N GLY A 64 21.94 -19.15 -11.33
CA GLY A 64 22.46 -17.85 -10.93
C GLY A 64 23.90 -17.60 -11.36
N SER A 65 24.53 -16.54 -10.86
CA SER A 65 25.96 -16.25 -11.12
C SER A 65 26.90 -17.45 -10.95
N GLU A 66 26.46 -18.48 -10.20
CA GLU A 66 27.08 -19.80 -10.02
C GLU A 66 27.41 -20.59 -11.30
N LYS A 67 26.80 -20.31 -12.47
CA LYS A 67 27.20 -20.94 -13.75
C LYS A 67 27.84 -19.99 -14.77
N ARG A 68 28.35 -18.84 -14.33
CA ARG A 68 29.11 -17.95 -15.23
C ARG A 68 30.52 -18.52 -15.43
N LYS A 69 30.91 -18.75 -16.69
CA LYS A 69 32.28 -19.21 -17.03
C LYS A 69 33.35 -18.19 -16.64
N ASN A 70 33.01 -16.89 -16.65
CA ASN A 70 33.85 -15.82 -16.12
C ASN A 70 33.03 -15.02 -15.08
N PRO A 71 33.29 -15.20 -13.78
CA PRO A 71 32.84 -14.24 -12.78
C PRO A 71 33.58 -12.91 -12.96
N ALA A 72 32.91 -11.80 -12.61
CA ALA A 72 33.50 -10.47 -12.60
C ALA A 72 34.47 -10.30 -11.44
#